data_AF-A0A965PL03-F1
#
_entry.id   AF-A0A965PL03-F1
#
_cell.length_a   1.000
_cell.length_b   1.000
_cell.length_c   1.000
_cell.angle_alpha   90.00
_cell.angle_beta   90.00
_cell.angle_gamma   90.00
#
_symmetry.space_group_name_H-M   'P 1'
#
loop_
_entity.id
_entity.type
_entity.pdbx_description
1 polymer ?
#
loop_
_entity_poly.entity_id
_entity_poly.type
_entity_poly.pdbx_seq_one_letter_code
_entity_poly.pdbx_strand_id
1 'polypeptide(L)'
;MAYISTPSPLPVNQGGTGNVYGIPNALQIGDGFNAFLGLLPGPTGYVVTSDGTQWYSAPGGGGASSIIAESSQVISSNYTLSAGKNGMSLGRVTINTGVTVTIPTGQRWRIFA
;
A
#
# COMPACT_ATOMS: atom_id res chain seq x y z
N MET A 1 10.83 14.47 23.40
CA MET A 1 9.64 14.52 22.52
C MET A 1 9.28 15.99 22.39
N ALA A 2 9.54 16.60 21.23
CA ALA A 2 9.23 18.02 21.02
C ALA A 2 7.74 18.15 20.70
N TYR A 3 6.98 18.76 21.59
CA TYR A 3 5.60 19.16 21.31
C TYR A 3 5.64 20.55 20.68
N ILE A 4 5.11 20.69 19.47
CA ILE A 4 4.80 22.00 18.90
C ILE A 4 3.56 22.49 19.66
N SER A 5 3.77 23.22 20.76
CA SER A 5 2.72 23.65 21.69
C SER A 5 2.24 25.08 21.46
N THR A 6 2.82 25.80 20.49
CA THR A 6 2.36 27.13 20.10
C THR A 6 2.28 27.21 18.57
N PRO A 7 1.18 27.74 17.99
CA PRO A 7 1.06 27.92 16.55
C PRO A 7 1.93 29.10 16.12
N SER A 8 3.24 28.92 16.06
CA SER A 8 4.09 29.82 15.29
C SER A 8 4.01 29.39 13.82
N PRO A 9 3.69 30.29 12.88
CA PRO A 9 3.75 29.99 11.47
C PRO A 9 5.17 29.54 11.12
N LEU A 10 5.33 28.34 10.56
CA LEU A 10 6.62 27.93 10.00
C LEU A 10 6.92 28.87 8.82
N PRO A 11 8.02 29.66 8.85
CA PRO A 11 8.30 30.62 7.79
C PRO A 11 8.49 29.90 6.45
N VAL A 12 7.63 30.19 5.48
CA VAL A 12 7.71 29.59 4.14
C VAL A 12 8.83 30.24 3.34
N ASN A 13 10.02 29.63 3.33
CA ASN A 13 11.09 30.10 2.43
C ASN A 13 10.95 29.57 0.99
N GLN A 14 9.89 28.81 0.64
CA GLN A 14 9.66 28.26 -0.70
C GLN A 14 8.15 28.02 -0.97
N GLY A 15 7.30 29.04 -0.95
CA GLY A 15 6.02 29.03 -1.70
C GLY A 15 4.82 28.24 -1.17
N GLY A 16 4.73 27.87 0.11
CA GLY A 16 3.54 27.17 0.64
C GLY A 16 2.35 28.10 0.91
N THR A 17 1.28 28.03 0.12
CA THR A 17 -0.02 28.64 0.44
C THR A 17 -0.85 27.72 1.35
N GLY A 18 -0.94 28.06 2.64
CA GLY A 18 -2.25 28.05 3.29
C GLY A 18 -2.71 26.82 4.09
N ASN A 19 -1.85 25.88 4.51
CA ASN A 19 -2.26 24.95 5.59
C ASN A 19 -1.94 25.57 6.95
N VAL A 20 -2.81 26.49 7.38
CA VAL A 20 -2.67 27.29 8.61
C VAL A 20 -3.13 26.52 9.86
N TYR A 21 -3.84 25.40 9.68
CA TYR A 21 -4.32 24.56 10.77
C TYR A 21 -3.90 23.11 10.56
N GLY A 22 -3.26 22.52 11.57
CA GLY A 22 -3.04 21.09 11.61
C GLY A 22 -4.39 20.38 11.63
N ILE A 23 -4.63 19.47 10.69
CA ILE A 23 -5.77 18.57 10.78
C ILE A 23 -5.56 17.62 11.97
N PRO A 24 -6.51 17.55 12.93
CA PRO A 24 -6.36 16.70 14.11
C PRO A 24 -6.08 15.24 13.73
N ASN A 25 -5.18 14.60 14.48
CA ASN A 25 -4.75 13.20 14.30
C ASN A 25 -4.03 12.87 12.98
N ALA A 26 -3.79 13.83 12.09
CA ALA A 26 -3.11 13.55 10.83
C ALA A 26 -1.59 13.65 10.98
N LEU A 27 -0.88 12.74 10.30
CA LEU A 27 0.56 12.89 10.12
C LEU A 27 0.79 14.03 9.16
N GLN A 28 1.70 14.90 9.57
CA GLN A 28 2.05 16.06 8.80
C GLN A 28 3.26 15.75 7.88
N ILE A 29 3.11 15.76 6.55
CA ILE A 29 4.18 15.41 5.57
C ILE A 29 4.41 16.49 4.48
N GLY A 30 5.66 16.69 4.06
CA GLY A 30 6.00 17.48 2.87
C GLY A 30 5.99 16.64 1.59
N ASP A 31 5.42 17.16 0.50
CA ASP A 31 5.31 16.49 -0.80
C ASP A 31 6.31 17.01 -1.86
N GLY A 32 7.20 17.93 -1.47
CA GLY A 32 8.25 18.48 -2.34
C GLY A 32 7.77 19.46 -3.42
N PHE A 33 6.46 19.72 -3.53
CA PHE A 33 5.88 20.59 -4.58
C PHE A 33 4.83 21.59 -4.06
N ASN A 34 4.14 21.31 -2.94
CA ASN A 34 3.05 22.13 -2.41
C ASN A 34 3.27 22.56 -0.95
N ALA A 35 2.28 23.29 -0.41
CA ALA A 35 2.14 23.47 1.02
C ALA A 35 2.07 22.11 1.73
N PHE A 36 2.70 22.09 2.90
CA PHE A 36 2.70 21.02 3.87
C PHE A 36 1.32 20.30 3.97
N LEU A 37 1.28 18.97 3.68
CA LEU A 37 0.07 18.14 3.51
C LEU A 37 -0.24 17.36 4.79
N GLY A 38 -1.52 17.36 5.19
CA GLY A 38 -2.00 16.52 6.26
C GLY A 38 -2.51 15.17 5.75
N LEU A 39 -1.92 14.07 6.22
CA LEU A 39 -2.31 12.71 5.90
C LEU A 39 -3.04 12.06 7.08
N LEU A 40 -4.34 11.83 6.95
CA LEU A 40 -5.12 11.12 7.96
C LEU A 40 -4.69 9.64 8.07
N PRO A 41 -4.69 9.07 9.28
CA PRO A 41 -4.48 7.64 9.45
C PRO A 41 -5.57 6.86 8.73
N GLY A 42 -5.18 5.76 8.08
CA GLY A 42 -6.14 4.79 7.56
C GLY A 42 -6.76 3.96 8.70
N PRO A 43 -7.63 2.99 8.35
CA PRO A 43 -8.09 1.97 9.27
C PRO A 43 -6.96 1.27 10.02
N THR A 44 -7.30 0.53 11.09
CA THR A 44 -6.33 -0.26 11.86
C THR A 44 -5.44 -1.11 10.93
N GLY A 45 -4.12 -1.03 11.16
CA GLY A 45 -3.13 -1.76 10.36
C GLY A 45 -2.62 -1.02 9.13
N TYR A 46 -3.11 0.19 8.83
CA TYR A 46 -2.56 1.02 7.76
C TYR A 46 -1.23 1.68 8.18
N VAL A 47 -0.32 1.83 7.22
CA VAL A 47 0.96 2.51 7.36
C VAL A 47 1.07 3.64 6.36
N VAL A 48 1.97 4.60 6.63
CA VAL A 48 2.34 5.63 5.66
C VAL A 48 3.31 5.00 4.67
N THR A 49 2.97 5.07 3.38
CA THR A 49 3.77 4.51 2.28
C THR A 49 3.89 5.53 1.14
N SER A 50 4.75 5.25 0.17
CA SER A 50 4.85 6.05 -1.07
C SER A 50 4.65 5.20 -2.33
N ASP A 51 4.23 5.85 -3.41
CA ASP A 51 4.20 5.30 -4.77
C ASP A 51 5.37 5.84 -5.63
N GLY A 52 6.34 6.52 -4.99
CA GLY A 52 7.43 7.22 -5.65
C GLY A 52 7.11 8.65 -6.10
N THR A 53 5.85 9.08 -6.03
CA THR A 53 5.42 10.45 -6.39
C THR A 53 4.71 11.15 -5.24
N GLN A 54 3.97 10.43 -4.39
CA GLN A 54 3.23 10.97 -3.26
C GLN A 54 3.32 10.06 -2.02
N TRP A 55 3.02 10.65 -0.86
CA TRP A 55 2.83 9.92 0.40
C TRP A 55 1.34 9.70 0.65
N TYR A 56 0.96 8.49 1.06
CA TYR A 56 -0.43 8.15 1.37
C TYR A 56 -0.52 7.05 2.42
N SER A 57 -1.71 6.85 2.99
CA SER A 57 -1.99 5.76 3.93
C SER A 57 -2.51 4.54 3.19
N ALA A 58 -1.88 3.39 3.41
CA ALA A 58 -2.21 2.13 2.74
C ALA A 58 -2.22 0.98 3.75
N PRO A 59 -2.87 -0.16 3.46
CA PRO A 59 -2.72 -1.35 4.27
C PRO A 59 -1.24 -1.66 4.50
N GLY A 60 -0.85 -1.87 5.75
CA GLY A 60 0.50 -2.25 6.11
C GLY A 60 0.89 -3.55 5.41
N GLY A 61 1.79 -3.45 4.44
CA GLY A 61 2.42 -4.61 3.77
C GLY A 61 3.39 -5.34 4.68
N GLY A 62 2.95 -5.73 5.87
CA GLY A 62 3.64 -6.74 6.67
C GLY A 62 3.23 -8.08 6.12
N GLY A 63 4.16 -8.80 5.46
CA GLY A 63 3.95 -10.21 5.16
C GLY A 63 3.46 -10.86 6.45
N ALA A 64 2.20 -11.29 6.46
CA ALA A 64 1.60 -11.79 7.67
C ALA A 64 2.53 -12.90 8.18
N SER A 65 3.09 -12.73 9.38
CA SER A 65 3.69 -13.83 10.14
C SER A 65 2.57 -14.76 10.58
N SER A 66 1.87 -15.31 9.59
CA SER A 66 0.85 -16.30 9.80
C SER A 66 1.56 -17.64 9.94
N ILE A 67 1.20 -18.36 11.00
CA ILE A 67 1.57 -19.75 11.18
C ILE A 67 0.95 -20.66 10.10
N ILE A 68 -0.08 -20.17 9.40
CA ILE A 68 -0.77 -20.89 8.33
C ILE A 68 -0.59 -20.12 7.02
N ALA A 69 -0.07 -20.81 6.00
CA ALA A 69 -0.08 -20.30 4.65
C ALA A 69 -1.49 -20.42 4.06
N GLU A 70 -2.09 -19.28 3.72
CA GLU A 70 -3.42 -19.22 3.12
C GLU A 70 -3.32 -18.81 1.65
N SER A 71 -4.06 -19.49 0.78
CA SER A 71 -4.19 -19.11 -0.63
C SER A 71 -5.66 -18.92 -0.99
N SER A 72 -5.97 -17.86 -1.73
CA SER A 72 -7.32 -17.61 -2.22
C SER A 72 -7.84 -18.75 -3.10
N GLN A 73 -9.12 -19.11 -2.93
CA GLN A 73 -9.78 -20.15 -3.72
C GLN A 73 -10.31 -19.64 -5.07
N VAL A 74 -10.42 -18.32 -5.25
CA VAL A 74 -11.00 -17.70 -6.46
C VAL A 74 -10.03 -16.69 -7.04
N ILE A 75 -9.76 -16.84 -8.34
CA ILE A 75 -9.03 -15.86 -9.15
C ILE A 75 -10.06 -15.04 -9.92
N SER A 76 -10.31 -13.82 -9.45
CA SER A 76 -11.33 -12.90 -9.98
C SER A 76 -10.80 -11.85 -10.94
N SER A 77 -9.49 -11.84 -11.20
CA SER A 77 -8.84 -10.85 -12.06
C SER A 77 -7.66 -11.47 -12.80
N ASN A 78 -7.35 -10.94 -13.99
CA ASN A 78 -6.22 -11.41 -14.79
C ASN A 78 -4.94 -11.38 -13.97
N TYR A 79 -4.18 -12.48 -14.03
CA TYR A 79 -2.96 -12.63 -13.27
C TYR A 79 -1.85 -13.19 -14.15
N THR A 80 -0.69 -12.55 -14.13
CA THR A 80 0.52 -13.05 -14.77
C THR A 80 1.53 -13.30 -13.68
N LEU A 81 2.06 -14.53 -13.59
CA LEU A 81 3.19 -14.81 -12.71
C LEU A 81 4.36 -13.89 -13.06
N SER A 82 5.00 -13.31 -12.05
CA SER A 82 6.16 -12.45 -12.26
C SER A 82 7.30 -13.24 -12.92
N ALA A 83 8.10 -12.60 -13.76
CA ALA A 83 9.27 -13.21 -14.39
C ALA A 83 10.21 -13.85 -13.33
N GLY A 84 10.67 -15.07 -13.59
CA GLY A 84 11.55 -15.84 -12.69
C GLY A 84 10.88 -16.40 -11.43
N LYS A 85 9.54 -16.39 -11.32
CA LYS A 85 8.81 -16.94 -10.16
C LYS A 85 7.96 -18.15 -10.53
N ASN A 86 7.75 -19.05 -9.57
CA ASN A 86 6.76 -20.11 -9.68
C ASN A 86 5.58 -19.77 -8.76
N GLY A 87 4.39 -20.25 -9.13
CA GLY A 87 3.17 -20.09 -8.35
C GLY A 87 2.80 -21.35 -7.58
N MET A 88 2.19 -21.19 -6.42
CA MET A 88 1.62 -22.28 -5.63
C MET A 88 0.24 -21.88 -5.09
N SER A 89 -0.73 -22.78 -5.21
CA SER A 89 -2.05 -22.66 -4.57
C SER A 89 -2.34 -23.93 -3.75
N LEU A 90 -3.07 -23.76 -2.66
CA LEU A 90 -3.48 -24.82 -1.73
C LEU A 90 -4.99 -25.03 -1.85
N GLY A 91 -5.41 -26.26 -2.11
CA GLY A 91 -6.79 -26.65 -2.31
C GLY A 91 -7.36 -26.28 -3.70
N ARG A 92 -8.68 -26.43 -3.84
CA ARG A 92 -9.40 -26.12 -5.08
C ARG A 92 -9.24 -24.66 -5.46
N VAL A 93 -8.90 -24.42 -6.73
CA VAL A 93 -8.87 -23.08 -7.34
C VAL A 93 -9.97 -22.96 -8.39
N THR A 94 -10.72 -21.87 -8.33
CA THR A 94 -11.72 -21.47 -9.33
C THR A 94 -11.22 -20.23 -10.06
N ILE A 95 -11.24 -20.24 -11.39
CA ILE A 95 -10.93 -19.07 -12.22
C ILE A 95 -12.26 -18.54 -12.77
N ASN A 96 -12.57 -17.27 -12.53
CA ASN A 96 -13.81 -16.67 -13.01
C ASN A 96 -13.86 -16.63 -14.54
N THR A 97 -15.07 -16.67 -15.12
CA THR A 97 -15.25 -16.51 -16.56
C THR A 97 -14.66 -15.17 -17.04
N GLY A 98 -13.92 -15.20 -18.15
CA GLY A 98 -13.25 -14.03 -18.70
C GLY A 98 -11.92 -13.65 -18.03
N VAL A 99 -11.49 -14.42 -17.01
CA VAL A 99 -10.21 -14.24 -16.34
C VAL A 99 -9.16 -15.20 -16.91
N THR A 100 -7.97 -14.67 -17.18
CA THR A 100 -6.82 -15.43 -17.67
C THR A 100 -5.70 -15.44 -16.64
N VAL A 101 -5.12 -16.63 -16.42
CA VAL A 101 -3.86 -16.81 -15.68
C VAL A 101 -2.75 -17.14 -16.67
N THR A 102 -1.76 -16.25 -16.77
CA THR A 102 -0.62 -16.41 -17.67
C THR A 102 0.58 -16.95 -16.90
N ILE A 103 1.14 -18.07 -17.38
CA ILE A 103 2.37 -18.67 -16.88
C ILE A 103 3.47 -18.42 -17.91
N PRO A 104 4.42 -17.48 -17.67
CA PRO A 104 5.56 -17.25 -18.55
C PRO A 104 6.40 -18.52 -18.79
N THR A 105 7.09 -18.56 -19.93
CA THR A 105 7.96 -19.68 -20.32
C THR A 105 8.97 -20.01 -19.22
N GLY A 106 9.10 -21.31 -18.91
CA GLY A 106 10.02 -21.81 -17.90
C GLY A 106 9.49 -21.77 -16.46
N GLN A 107 8.29 -21.21 -16.24
CA GLN A 107 7.65 -21.19 -14.93
C GLN A 107 6.62 -22.30 -14.76
N ARG A 108 6.24 -22.55 -13.52
CA ARG A 108 5.22 -23.53 -13.15
C ARG A 108 4.23 -22.93 -12.16
N TRP A 109 2.99 -23.32 -12.30
CA TRP A 109 1.96 -23.14 -11.29
C TRP A 109 1.54 -24.52 -10.78
N ARG A 110 1.67 -24.75 -9.47
CA ARG A 110 1.29 -26.00 -8.83
C ARG A 110 0.12 -25.79 -7.89
N ILE A 111 -0.90 -26.63 -8.03
CA ILE A 111 -2.05 -26.70 -7.13
C ILE A 111 -1.86 -27.94 -6.28
N PHE A 112 -1.80 -27.77 -4.96
CA PHE A 112 -1.75 -28.87 -4.00
C PHE A 112 -3.17 -29.20 -3.58
N ALA A 113 -3.53 -30.48 -3.65
CA ALA A 113 -4.81 -30.98 -3.18
C ALA A 113 -4.85 -31.02 -1.65
#